data_AF-A0A974YD58-F1
#
_entry.id   AF-A0A974YD58-F1
#
_cell.length_a   1.000
_cell.length_b   1.000
_cell.length_c   1.000
_cell.angle_alpha   90.00
_cell.angle_beta   90.00
_cell.angle_gamma   90.00
#
_symmetry.space_group_name_H-M   'P 1'
#
loop_
_entity.id
_entity.type
_entity.pdbx_description
1 polymer ?
#
loop_
_entity_poly.entity_id
_entity_poly.type
_entity_poly.pdbx_seq_one_letter_code
_entity_poly.pdbx_strand_id
1 'polypeptide(L)'
;MNRVWTEEELEILRRDREARIPVPVTAAKLGRPVPATYARARLIGTLVQPHQSWDEASVARLRELVSADPPMTDKHIAAELGRTVTQIRWKMQDLGLIGVRDLSKLAKITAAGTVRPKAAQMQSPKPVPAKSAAQTPPRQSAPKREISTSRIEIPAQPVASAPLILPQAIDVQAALVQALKTLETSMAERLKNSIAESEAGMIRAARAAISEKARIDQRLLVRVKRAAEAATRRDVEAKKAEEEAKRQAMEARKAEAEAKRKAEETRKAEETARRAREEKALQEKARLTVQKPAEKPKADVKKAVLPAVRGVSQVAALHPAPQPAAPPPAPRILVTEAPAVVRSTEPELANAQTSGRGGWKSVRRDPGRVLAQAKAKAKPANRADAIDLAQAAQAAIERFIAERGVTKTESSGIQAVISRLQARGYIVVRDESGWTIDQRHRVGNESELVAFAEARGIALSAAA
;
A
#
# COMPACT_ATOMS: atom_id res chain seq x y z
N MET A 1 -16.24 -16.68 -26.60
CA MET A 1 -15.63 -17.06 -27.90
C MET A 1 -14.30 -16.33 -28.07
N ASN A 2 -13.20 -17.06 -28.23
CA ASN A 2 -11.90 -16.47 -28.54
C ASN A 2 -11.90 -16.08 -30.01
N ARG A 3 -12.12 -14.80 -30.31
CA ARG A 3 -12.05 -14.27 -31.68
C ARG A 3 -10.64 -14.56 -32.20
N VAL A 4 -10.53 -15.38 -33.25
CA VAL A 4 -9.24 -15.70 -33.90
C VAL A 4 -8.59 -14.41 -34.40
N TRP A 5 -7.27 -14.29 -34.25
CA TRP A 5 -6.52 -13.13 -34.72
C TRP A 5 -6.35 -13.21 -36.24
N THR A 6 -6.82 -12.21 -36.97
CA THR A 6 -6.63 -12.15 -38.43
C THR A 6 -5.24 -11.62 -38.75
N GLU A 7 -4.71 -11.97 -39.92
CA GLU A 7 -3.39 -11.53 -40.36
C GLU A 7 -3.26 -10.00 -40.40
N GLU A 8 -4.30 -9.30 -40.82
CA GLU A 8 -4.39 -7.84 -40.80
C GLU A 8 -4.22 -7.26 -39.39
N GLU A 9 -4.87 -7.85 -38.39
CA GLU A 9 -4.75 -7.41 -36.99
C GLU A 9 -3.35 -7.70 -36.44
N LEU A 10 -2.74 -8.81 -36.85
CA LEU A 10 -1.35 -9.13 -36.51
C LEU A 10 -0.39 -8.12 -37.14
N GLU A 11 -0.64 -7.70 -38.37
CA GLU A 11 0.20 -6.71 -39.07
C GLU A 11 0.07 -5.31 -38.47
N ILE A 12 -1.15 -4.87 -38.13
CA ILE A 12 -1.37 -3.63 -37.37
C ILE A 12 -0.64 -3.70 -36.03
N LEU A 13 -0.69 -4.86 -35.34
CA LEU A 13 0.00 -5.04 -34.07
C LEU A 13 1.54 -5.02 -34.22
N ARG A 14 2.09 -5.53 -35.34
CA ARG A 14 3.54 -5.41 -35.67
C ARG A 14 3.92 -3.95 -35.91
N ARG A 15 3.19 -3.25 -36.79
CA ARG A 15 3.42 -1.85 -37.16
C ARG A 15 3.33 -0.92 -35.94
N ASP A 16 2.29 -1.05 -35.13
CA ASP A 16 2.11 -0.24 -33.92
C ASP A 16 3.20 -0.51 -32.86
N ARG A 17 3.73 -1.74 -32.79
CA ARG A 17 4.84 -2.10 -31.88
C ARG A 17 6.17 -1.52 -32.34
N GLU A 18 6.47 -1.57 -33.63
CA GLU A 18 7.64 -0.94 -34.22
C GLU A 18 7.62 0.58 -34.01
N ALA A 19 6.45 1.20 -34.13
CA ALA A 19 6.21 2.61 -33.83
C ALA A 19 6.15 2.94 -32.31
N ARG A 20 6.41 1.96 -31.41
CA ARG A 20 6.38 2.09 -29.94
C ARG A 20 5.06 2.63 -29.38
N ILE A 21 3.94 2.36 -30.04
CA ILE A 21 2.62 2.80 -29.59
C ILE A 21 2.17 1.93 -28.38
N PRO A 22 1.60 2.54 -27.32
CA PRO A 22 1.11 1.77 -26.17
C PRO A 22 0.02 0.76 -26.56
N VAL A 23 0.15 -0.49 -26.10
CA VAL A 23 -0.77 -1.61 -26.39
C VAL A 23 -2.26 -1.29 -26.12
N PRO A 24 -2.66 -0.51 -25.10
CA PRO A 24 -4.07 -0.14 -24.91
C PRO A 24 -4.66 0.67 -26.08
N VAL A 25 -3.84 1.50 -26.74
CA VAL A 25 -4.26 2.30 -27.90
C VAL A 25 -4.48 1.38 -29.09
N THR A 26 -3.56 0.46 -29.35
CA THR A 26 -3.72 -0.56 -30.40
C THR A 26 -4.89 -1.50 -30.13
N ALA A 27 -5.13 -1.86 -28.87
CA ALA A 27 -6.29 -2.67 -28.48
C ALA A 27 -7.62 -1.95 -28.80
N ALA A 28 -7.67 -0.63 -28.58
CA ALA A 28 -8.82 0.19 -28.95
C ALA A 28 -9.00 0.25 -30.48
N LYS A 29 -7.92 0.45 -31.25
CA LYS A 29 -7.97 0.42 -32.74
C LYS A 29 -8.49 -0.91 -33.28
N LEU A 30 -8.08 -2.04 -32.69
CA LEU A 30 -8.45 -3.38 -33.13
C LEU A 30 -9.81 -3.85 -32.57
N GLY A 31 -10.44 -3.07 -31.67
CA GLY A 31 -11.67 -3.47 -30.98
C GLY A 31 -11.51 -4.74 -30.14
N ARG A 32 -10.31 -5.00 -29.61
CA ARG A 32 -9.99 -6.20 -28.82
C ARG A 32 -9.73 -5.89 -27.35
N PRO A 33 -10.00 -6.84 -26.43
CA PRO A 33 -9.74 -6.62 -25.02
C PRO A 33 -8.23 -6.50 -24.77
N VAL A 34 -7.85 -5.48 -24.00
CA VAL A 34 -6.45 -5.13 -23.68
C VAL A 34 -5.61 -6.33 -23.22
N PRO A 35 -6.08 -7.24 -22.33
CA PRO A 35 -5.30 -8.42 -21.93
C PRO A 35 -5.00 -9.38 -23.08
N ALA A 36 -5.93 -9.57 -24.03
CA ALA A 36 -5.71 -10.43 -25.19
C ALA A 36 -4.72 -9.79 -26.16
N THR A 37 -4.80 -8.48 -26.36
CA THR A 37 -3.83 -7.73 -27.16
C THR A 37 -2.45 -7.75 -26.54
N TYR A 38 -2.32 -7.67 -25.20
CA TYR A 38 -1.04 -7.85 -24.52
C TYR A 38 -0.48 -9.26 -24.70
N ALA A 39 -1.30 -10.30 -24.52
CA ALA A 39 -0.87 -11.68 -24.73
C ALA A 39 -0.38 -11.91 -26.17
N ARG A 40 -1.11 -11.40 -27.16
CA ARG A 40 -0.72 -11.55 -28.56
C ARG A 40 0.47 -10.67 -28.93
N ALA A 41 0.53 -9.42 -28.46
CA ALA A 41 1.67 -8.54 -28.66
C ALA A 41 2.95 -9.08 -28.03
N ARG A 42 2.83 -9.92 -26.98
CA ARG A 42 3.95 -10.67 -26.39
C ARG A 42 4.40 -11.84 -27.25
N LEU A 43 3.46 -12.52 -27.91
CA LEU A 43 3.75 -13.63 -28.83
C LEU A 43 4.32 -13.15 -30.18
N ILE A 44 3.81 -12.04 -30.72
CA ILE A 44 4.28 -11.46 -31.99
C ILE A 44 5.55 -10.63 -31.79
N GLY A 45 5.53 -9.76 -30.79
CA GLY A 45 6.64 -8.88 -30.47
C GLY A 45 7.47 -9.52 -29.38
N THR A 46 8.36 -10.43 -29.78
CA THR A 46 9.52 -10.91 -29.01
C THR A 46 10.50 -9.77 -28.67
N LEU A 47 9.97 -8.73 -28.03
CA LEU A 47 10.60 -7.97 -26.96
C LEU A 47 9.90 -8.35 -25.64
N VAL A 48 9.60 -9.63 -25.44
CA VAL A 48 9.99 -10.22 -24.15
C VAL A 48 11.45 -9.86 -24.07
N GLN A 49 11.88 -9.01 -23.12
CA GLN A 49 13.32 -8.89 -22.82
C GLN A 49 13.85 -10.30 -22.96
N PRO A 50 14.72 -10.61 -23.95
CA PRO A 50 15.14 -11.98 -24.19
C PRO A 50 15.46 -12.51 -22.82
N HIS A 51 14.73 -13.54 -22.38
CA HIS A 51 14.88 -14.04 -21.02
C HIS A 51 16.32 -14.46 -20.99
N GLN A 52 17.17 -13.59 -20.44
CA GLN A 52 18.59 -13.76 -20.54
C GLN A 52 18.82 -15.02 -19.74
N SER A 53 19.19 -16.10 -20.41
CA SER A 53 19.44 -17.37 -19.75
C SER A 53 20.48 -17.10 -18.68
N TRP A 54 20.30 -17.72 -17.52
CA TRP A 54 21.29 -17.63 -16.46
C TRP A 54 22.38 -18.63 -16.79
N ASP A 55 23.42 -18.15 -17.44
CA ASP A 55 24.68 -18.87 -17.61
C ASP A 55 25.35 -19.09 -16.25
N GLU A 56 26.14 -20.15 -16.16
CA GLU A 56 26.79 -20.55 -14.92
C GLU A 56 27.74 -19.47 -14.39
N ALA A 57 28.40 -18.73 -15.29
CA ALA A 57 29.27 -17.61 -14.94
C ALA A 57 28.48 -16.46 -14.30
N SER A 58 27.34 -16.05 -14.86
CA SER A 58 26.45 -15.06 -14.24
C SER A 58 25.93 -15.51 -12.88
N VAL A 59 25.64 -16.81 -12.70
CA VAL A 59 25.19 -17.35 -11.42
C VAL A 59 26.32 -17.36 -10.39
N ALA A 60 27.55 -17.72 -10.79
CA ALA A 60 28.72 -17.66 -9.92
C ALA A 60 28.99 -16.21 -9.46
N ARG A 61 28.96 -15.25 -10.39
CA ARG A 61 29.12 -13.83 -10.08
C ARG A 61 28.00 -13.29 -9.20
N LEU A 62 26.76 -13.77 -9.37
CA LEU A 62 25.66 -13.45 -8.45
C LEU A 62 25.94 -13.96 -7.03
N ARG A 63 26.45 -15.19 -6.87
CA ARG A 63 26.81 -15.74 -5.55
C ARG A 63 27.93 -14.96 -4.89
N GLU A 64 28.95 -14.56 -5.65
CA GLU A 64 30.05 -13.72 -5.19
C GLU A 64 29.55 -12.36 -4.69
N LEU A 65 28.79 -11.63 -5.52
CA LEU A 65 28.23 -10.31 -5.17
C LEU A 65 27.26 -10.36 -3.98
N VAL A 66 26.54 -11.47 -3.81
CA VAL A 66 25.64 -11.68 -2.66
C VAL A 66 26.43 -11.99 -1.38
N SER A 67 27.56 -12.67 -1.49
CA SER A 67 28.40 -13.09 -0.36
C SER A 67 29.49 -12.06 0.01
N ALA A 68 29.67 -11.02 -0.81
CA ALA A 68 30.62 -9.94 -0.52
C ALA A 68 30.25 -9.21 0.78
N ASP A 69 31.25 -8.93 1.62
CA ASP A 69 31.12 -8.11 2.83
C ASP A 69 31.79 -6.74 2.58
N PRO A 70 31.03 -5.62 2.57
CA PRO A 70 29.63 -5.48 2.97
C PRO A 70 28.61 -5.96 1.92
N PRO A 71 27.43 -6.47 2.33
CA PRO A 71 26.43 -6.99 1.41
C PRO A 71 25.90 -5.90 0.48
N MET A 72 26.07 -6.13 -0.82
CA MET A 72 25.70 -5.19 -1.87
C MET A 72 24.18 -5.18 -2.07
N THR A 73 23.54 -4.01 -2.24
CA THR A 73 22.07 -3.95 -2.39
C THR A 73 21.59 -4.53 -3.72
N ASP A 74 20.37 -5.09 -3.75
CA ASP A 74 19.79 -5.74 -4.94
C ASP A 74 19.83 -4.84 -6.19
N LYS A 75 19.76 -3.51 -6.01
CA LYS A 75 19.87 -2.53 -7.10
C LYS A 75 21.26 -2.45 -7.71
N HIS A 76 22.30 -2.54 -6.89
CA HIS A 76 23.68 -2.48 -7.35
C HIS A 76 24.07 -3.79 -8.03
N ILE A 77 23.65 -4.94 -7.46
CA ILE A 77 23.82 -6.25 -8.09
C ILE A 77 23.12 -6.30 -9.47
N ALA A 78 21.91 -5.74 -9.55
CA ALA A 78 21.17 -5.62 -10.80
C ALA A 78 21.91 -4.76 -11.85
N ALA A 79 22.46 -3.62 -11.44
CA ALA A 79 23.24 -2.75 -12.31
C ALA A 79 24.51 -3.45 -12.81
N GLU A 80 25.21 -4.17 -11.93
CA GLU A 80 26.47 -4.84 -12.27
C GLU A 80 26.30 -6.05 -13.19
N LEU A 81 25.21 -6.81 -13.01
CA LEU A 81 24.87 -7.94 -13.89
C LEU A 81 24.08 -7.52 -15.14
N GLY A 82 23.76 -6.22 -15.30
CA GLY A 82 22.96 -5.72 -16.42
C GLY A 82 21.53 -6.28 -16.46
N ARG A 83 20.99 -6.74 -15.32
CA ARG A 83 19.68 -7.40 -15.20
C ARG A 83 18.72 -6.57 -14.35
N THR A 84 17.43 -6.86 -14.42
CA THR A 84 16.44 -6.16 -13.58
C THR A 84 16.47 -6.66 -12.14
N VAL A 85 16.17 -5.79 -11.17
CA VAL A 85 16.11 -6.14 -9.74
C VAL A 85 15.18 -7.32 -9.47
N THR A 86 14.05 -7.40 -10.19
CA THR A 86 13.10 -8.50 -10.07
C THR A 86 13.71 -9.83 -10.54
N GLN A 87 14.46 -9.83 -11.65
CA GLN A 87 15.15 -11.02 -12.15
C GLN A 87 16.24 -11.50 -11.18
N ILE A 88 17.01 -10.57 -10.61
CA ILE A 88 18.01 -10.89 -9.57
C ILE A 88 17.33 -11.53 -8.37
N ARG A 89 16.27 -10.91 -7.84
CA ARG A 89 15.54 -11.41 -6.67
C ARG A 89 14.93 -12.79 -6.92
N TRP A 90 14.30 -13.00 -8.07
CA TRP A 90 13.77 -14.32 -8.44
C TRP A 90 14.88 -15.37 -8.50
N LYS A 91 16.04 -15.04 -9.10
CA LYS A 91 17.15 -15.98 -9.17
C LYS A 91 17.79 -16.25 -7.81
N MET A 92 17.90 -15.24 -6.95
CA MET A 92 18.34 -15.43 -5.56
C MET A 92 17.39 -16.34 -4.79
N GLN A 93 16.07 -16.24 -5.02
CA GLN A 93 15.08 -17.11 -4.40
C GLN A 93 15.22 -18.56 -4.88
N ASP A 94 15.33 -18.74 -6.19
CA ASP A 94 15.53 -20.03 -6.86
C ASP A 94 16.80 -20.75 -6.36
N LEU A 95 17.86 -19.99 -6.09
CA LEU A 95 19.13 -20.50 -5.56
C LEU A 95 19.18 -20.62 -4.02
N GLY A 96 18.10 -20.26 -3.30
CA GLY A 96 18.06 -20.29 -1.83
C GLY A 96 18.94 -19.23 -1.13
N LEU A 97 19.48 -18.25 -1.86
CA LEU A 97 20.43 -17.25 -1.34
C LEU A 97 19.75 -16.15 -0.50
N ILE A 98 18.42 -16.08 -0.49
CA ILE A 98 17.67 -15.06 0.27
C ILE A 98 17.74 -15.31 1.78
N GLY A 99 17.84 -16.56 2.23
CA GLY A 99 17.90 -16.91 3.65
C GLY A 99 19.28 -16.72 4.30
N VAL A 100 20.35 -16.76 3.50
CA VAL A 100 21.75 -16.67 3.97
C VAL A 100 22.19 -15.22 4.20
N ARG A 101 21.47 -14.28 3.60
CA ARG A 101 21.82 -12.86 3.61
C ARG A 101 21.33 -12.24 4.91
N ASP A 102 22.25 -11.78 5.75
CA ASP A 102 21.96 -11.03 6.98
C ASP A 102 21.20 -9.73 6.65
N LEU A 103 19.87 -9.81 6.54
CA LEU A 103 18.99 -8.66 6.28
C LEU A 103 19.20 -7.56 7.33
N SER A 104 19.62 -7.93 8.54
CA SER A 104 20.02 -7.03 9.63
C SER A 104 21.22 -6.14 9.28
N LYS A 105 22.20 -6.63 8.51
CA LYS A 105 23.36 -5.84 8.06
C LYS A 105 22.97 -4.89 6.92
N LEU A 106 22.15 -5.35 5.98
CA LEU A 106 21.61 -4.50 4.89
C LEU A 106 20.69 -3.39 5.40
N ALA A 107 19.86 -3.68 6.41
CA ALA A 107 19.01 -2.68 7.04
C ALA A 107 19.85 -1.59 7.70
N LYS A 108 20.96 -1.95 8.38
CA LYS A 108 21.90 -0.99 8.97
C LYS A 108 22.59 -0.13 7.91
N ILE A 109 23.08 -0.72 6.82
CA ILE A 109 23.75 0.03 5.74
C ILE A 109 22.75 0.94 4.99
N THR A 110 21.53 0.45 4.73
CA THR A 110 20.47 1.24 4.08
C THR A 110 20.01 2.40 4.96
N ALA A 111 19.93 2.19 6.29
CA ALA A 111 19.59 3.23 7.25
C ALA A 111 20.72 4.26 7.41
N ALA A 112 22.00 3.84 7.33
CA ALA A 112 23.15 4.74 7.36
C ALA A 112 23.25 5.59 6.07
N GLY A 113 22.90 5.02 4.91
CA GLY A 113 22.94 5.72 3.62
C GLY A 113 21.76 6.66 3.34
N THR A 114 20.64 6.53 4.05
CA THR A 114 19.47 7.43 3.91
C THR A 114 19.41 8.55 4.96
N VAL A 115 20.52 8.85 5.66
CA VAL A 115 20.64 10.07 6.47
C VAL A 115 20.68 11.29 5.54
N ARG A 116 19.49 11.69 5.12
CA ARG A 116 19.19 12.95 4.45
C ARG A 116 19.57 14.09 5.39
N PRO A 117 20.28 15.15 4.94
CA PRO A 117 20.64 16.28 5.80
C PRO A 117 19.38 16.87 6.42
N LYS A 118 19.37 16.87 7.75
CA LYS A 118 18.25 17.31 8.60
C LYS A 118 18.13 18.81 8.48
N ALA A 119 17.22 19.28 7.62
CA ALA A 119 16.79 20.67 7.60
C ALA A 119 16.24 21.02 9.00
N ALA A 120 16.80 22.07 9.60
CA ALA A 120 16.45 22.60 10.91
C ALA A 120 14.95 22.89 10.98
N GLN A 121 14.23 22.13 11.81
CA GLN A 121 12.81 22.36 12.07
C GLN A 121 12.69 23.12 13.40
N MET A 122 12.25 24.38 13.28
CA MET A 122 11.95 25.29 14.38
C MET A 122 10.93 24.66 15.34
N GLN A 123 11.23 24.77 16.63
CA GLN A 123 10.40 24.30 17.72
C GLN A 123 9.26 25.31 17.96
N SER A 124 8.02 24.83 17.91
CA SER A 124 6.84 25.54 18.43
C SER A 124 6.40 24.89 19.75
N PRO A 125 5.88 25.67 20.72
CA PRO A 125 5.73 25.23 22.09
C PRO A 125 4.51 24.33 22.33
N LYS A 126 4.74 23.45 23.30
CA LYS A 126 3.93 22.38 23.88
C LYS A 126 2.68 22.90 24.63
N PRO A 127 1.47 22.35 24.41
CA PRO A 127 0.38 22.50 25.36
C PRO A 127 0.31 21.28 26.32
N VAL A 128 -0.10 21.61 27.53
CA VAL A 128 -0.21 20.81 28.76
C VAL A 128 -1.30 19.73 28.64
N PRO A 129 -1.10 18.50 29.16
CA PRO A 129 -2.19 17.53 29.28
C PRO A 129 -3.02 17.77 30.55
N ALA A 130 -4.33 17.92 30.35
CA ALA A 130 -5.34 17.93 31.41
C ALA A 130 -5.53 16.50 31.97
N LYS A 131 -5.52 16.44 33.31
CA LYS A 131 -6.02 15.32 34.13
C LYS A 131 -7.46 14.99 33.74
N SER A 132 -7.74 13.72 33.46
CA SER A 132 -9.10 13.17 33.58
C SER A 132 -9.09 11.85 34.32
N ALA A 133 -10.12 11.72 35.15
CA ALA A 133 -10.31 10.82 36.25
C ALA A 133 -10.47 9.34 35.85
N ALA A 134 -10.02 8.53 36.80
CA ALA A 134 -10.48 7.20 37.16
C ALA A 134 -11.85 6.77 36.59
N GLN A 135 -11.85 5.63 35.89
CA GLN A 135 -12.97 4.68 35.91
C GLN A 135 -12.41 3.25 35.93
N THR A 136 -12.55 2.64 37.10
CA THR A 136 -12.40 1.21 37.37
C THR A 136 -13.65 0.49 36.85
N PRO A 137 -13.53 -0.59 36.05
CA PRO A 137 -14.62 -1.55 35.90
C PRO A 137 -14.34 -2.84 36.68
N PRO A 138 -15.41 -3.58 37.02
CA PRO A 138 -15.43 -4.46 38.17
C PRO A 138 -14.76 -5.81 37.93
N ARG A 139 -14.13 -6.25 39.01
CA ARG A 139 -13.57 -7.56 39.31
C ARG A 139 -14.61 -8.65 39.05
N GLN A 140 -14.49 -9.36 37.93
CA GLN A 140 -15.25 -10.59 37.71
C GLN A 140 -14.64 -11.71 38.55
N SER A 141 -15.44 -12.23 39.47
CA SER A 141 -15.18 -13.38 40.32
C SER A 141 -14.90 -14.63 39.50
N ALA A 142 -13.75 -15.25 39.77
CA ALA A 142 -13.40 -16.56 39.26
C ALA A 142 -14.39 -17.63 39.74
N PRO A 143 -14.78 -18.61 38.90
CA PRO A 143 -15.50 -19.78 39.36
C PRO A 143 -14.56 -20.68 40.18
N LYS A 144 -14.90 -20.88 41.46
CA LYS A 144 -14.35 -21.96 42.29
C LYS A 144 -14.57 -23.29 41.55
N ARG A 145 -13.49 -23.90 41.05
CA ARG A 145 -13.47 -25.33 40.75
C ARG A 145 -13.37 -26.06 42.09
N GLU A 146 -14.51 -26.51 42.59
CA GLU A 146 -14.57 -27.52 43.64
C GLU A 146 -13.97 -28.81 43.07
N ILE A 147 -12.81 -29.19 43.58
CA ILE A 147 -12.23 -30.51 43.34
C ILE A 147 -13.00 -31.45 44.27
N SER A 148 -14.08 -32.01 43.75
CA SER A 148 -14.80 -33.10 44.40
C SER A 148 -13.94 -34.35 44.37
N THR A 149 -13.10 -34.54 45.39
CA THR A 149 -12.51 -35.84 45.71
C THR A 149 -13.61 -36.73 46.28
N SER A 150 -14.39 -37.36 45.40
CA SER A 150 -15.25 -38.48 45.79
C SER A 150 -14.37 -39.65 46.20
N ARG A 151 -14.06 -39.70 47.49
CA ARG A 151 -13.53 -40.87 48.20
C ARG A 151 -14.55 -41.98 48.05
N ILE A 152 -14.30 -42.89 47.12
CA ILE A 152 -15.07 -44.13 46.98
C ILE A 152 -14.74 -44.96 48.22
N GLU A 153 -15.68 -44.96 49.18
CA GLU A 153 -15.72 -45.96 50.24
C GLU A 153 -15.92 -47.33 49.59
N ILE A 154 -14.93 -48.20 49.78
CA ILE A 154 -15.01 -49.61 49.42
C ILE A 154 -15.89 -50.25 50.50
N PRO A 155 -17.11 -50.74 50.19
CA PRO A 155 -17.88 -51.50 51.15
C PRO A 155 -17.18 -52.84 51.37
N ALA A 156 -16.79 -53.09 52.63
CA ALA A 156 -16.34 -54.39 53.10
C ALA A 156 -17.47 -55.40 52.88
N GLN A 157 -17.34 -56.22 51.84
CA GLN A 157 -18.21 -57.35 51.60
C GLN A 157 -17.82 -58.52 52.53
N PRO A 158 -18.80 -59.21 53.11
CA PRO A 158 -18.56 -60.32 54.02
C PRO A 158 -18.03 -61.54 53.27
N VAL A 159 -17.09 -62.21 53.93
CA VAL A 159 -16.40 -63.42 53.49
C VAL A 159 -17.41 -64.59 53.48
N ALA A 160 -18.17 -64.73 52.39
CA ALA A 160 -19.02 -65.90 52.17
C ALA A 160 -18.20 -66.97 51.46
N SER A 161 -17.94 -68.06 52.18
CA SER A 161 -17.24 -69.27 51.76
C SER A 161 -17.90 -69.87 50.52
N ALA A 162 -17.29 -69.65 49.35
CA ALA A 162 -17.70 -70.29 48.10
C ALA A 162 -17.05 -71.70 47.97
N PRO A 163 -17.75 -72.67 47.38
CA PRO A 163 -17.30 -74.05 47.27
C PRO A 163 -16.06 -74.19 46.37
N LEU A 164 -15.19 -75.13 46.72
CA LEU A 164 -14.06 -75.58 45.89
C LEU A 164 -14.57 -76.04 44.52
N ILE A 165 -14.43 -75.19 43.50
CA ILE A 165 -14.61 -75.57 42.11
C ILE A 165 -13.23 -75.99 41.59
N LEU A 166 -13.12 -77.24 41.14
CA LEU A 166 -11.93 -77.81 40.53
C LEU A 166 -11.40 -76.92 39.39
N PRO A 167 -10.07 -76.75 39.27
CA PRO A 167 -9.47 -75.91 38.24
C PRO A 167 -9.78 -76.51 36.87
N GLN A 168 -10.70 -75.87 36.14
CA GLN A 168 -10.85 -76.16 34.71
C GLN A 168 -9.52 -75.81 34.04
N ALA A 169 -8.97 -76.74 33.26
CA ALA A 169 -7.77 -76.51 32.48
C ALA A 169 -8.07 -75.42 31.44
N ILE A 170 -7.78 -74.17 31.81
CA ILE A 170 -7.91 -73.02 30.90
C ILE A 170 -6.84 -73.18 29.84
N ASP A 171 -7.26 -73.28 28.59
CA ASP A 171 -6.36 -73.16 27.45
C ASP A 171 -5.83 -71.71 27.38
N VAL A 172 -4.65 -71.52 27.97
CA VAL A 172 -3.97 -70.22 28.06
C VAL A 172 -3.76 -69.59 26.69
N GLN A 173 -3.55 -70.41 25.65
CA GLN A 173 -3.28 -69.92 24.30
C GLN A 173 -4.56 -69.36 23.67
N ALA A 174 -5.69 -70.04 23.84
CA ALA A 174 -7.00 -69.53 23.41
C ALA A 174 -7.36 -68.21 24.13
N ALA A 175 -7.11 -68.12 25.43
CA ALA A 175 -7.34 -66.90 26.21
C ALA A 175 -6.47 -65.72 25.72
N LEU A 176 -5.20 -65.96 25.40
CA LEU A 176 -4.30 -64.93 24.89
C LEU A 176 -4.72 -64.44 23.49
N VAL A 177 -5.14 -65.33 22.60
CA VAL A 177 -5.65 -64.95 21.27
C VAL A 177 -6.94 -64.12 21.39
N GLN A 178 -7.84 -64.46 22.32
CA GLN A 178 -9.03 -63.66 22.58
C GLN A 178 -8.66 -62.28 23.14
N ALA A 179 -7.74 -62.21 24.11
CA ALA A 179 -7.28 -60.95 24.67
C ALA A 179 -6.68 -60.02 23.60
N LEU A 180 -5.84 -60.56 22.71
CA LEU A 180 -5.28 -59.79 21.59
C LEU A 180 -6.36 -59.26 20.64
N LYS A 181 -7.36 -60.08 20.29
CA LYS A 181 -8.50 -59.63 19.46
C LYS A 181 -9.33 -58.54 20.15
N THR A 182 -9.55 -58.64 21.46
CA THR A 182 -10.27 -57.60 22.23
C THR A 182 -9.47 -56.30 22.30
N LEU A 183 -8.14 -56.38 22.41
CA LEU A 183 -7.27 -55.20 22.40
C LEU A 183 -7.26 -54.53 21.02
N GLU A 184 -7.15 -55.32 19.95
CA GLU A 184 -7.14 -54.84 18.56
C GLU A 184 -8.46 -54.11 18.22
N THR A 185 -9.60 -54.72 18.56
CA THR A 185 -10.92 -54.09 18.37
C THR A 185 -11.06 -52.81 19.19
N SER A 186 -10.62 -52.80 20.45
CA SER A 186 -10.63 -51.59 21.28
C SER A 186 -9.75 -50.47 20.71
N MET A 187 -8.56 -50.79 20.20
CA MET A 187 -7.67 -49.81 19.56
C MET A 187 -8.26 -49.28 18.25
N ALA A 188 -8.86 -50.14 17.44
CA ALA A 188 -9.52 -49.74 16.19
C ALA A 188 -10.69 -48.79 16.46
N GLU A 189 -11.51 -49.07 17.47
CA GLU A 189 -12.61 -48.18 17.88
C GLU A 189 -12.09 -46.84 18.40
N ARG A 190 -11.05 -46.83 19.25
CA ARG A 190 -10.43 -45.58 19.72
C ARG A 190 -9.87 -44.74 18.57
N LEU A 191 -9.20 -45.37 17.61
CA LEU A 191 -8.69 -44.67 16.42
C LEU A 191 -9.83 -44.09 15.59
N LYS A 192 -10.89 -44.87 15.33
CA LYS A 192 -12.07 -44.40 14.60
C LYS A 192 -12.73 -43.20 15.29
N ASN A 193 -12.88 -43.25 16.61
CA ASN A 193 -13.43 -42.15 17.39
C ASN A 193 -12.53 -40.90 17.34
N SER A 194 -11.21 -41.07 17.46
CA SER A 194 -10.27 -39.94 17.39
C SER A 194 -10.25 -39.26 16.01
N ILE A 195 -10.40 -40.03 14.93
CA ILE A 195 -10.50 -39.52 13.56
C ILE A 195 -11.83 -38.76 13.41
N ALA A 196 -12.95 -39.34 13.85
CA ALA A 196 -14.25 -38.70 13.77
C ALA A 196 -14.31 -37.37 14.56
N GLU A 197 -13.69 -37.31 15.74
CA GLU A 197 -13.59 -36.08 16.54
C GLU A 197 -12.74 -35.01 15.85
N SER A 198 -11.61 -35.40 15.25
CA SER A 198 -10.75 -34.51 14.48
C SER A 198 -11.48 -33.95 13.25
N GLU A 199 -12.16 -34.81 12.49
CA GLU A 199 -12.98 -34.42 11.33
C GLU A 199 -14.11 -33.48 11.73
N ALA A 200 -14.84 -33.77 12.82
CA ALA A 200 -15.87 -32.89 13.36
C ALA A 200 -15.29 -31.53 13.79
N GLY A 201 -14.08 -31.52 14.37
CA GLY A 201 -13.32 -30.30 14.67
C GLY A 201 -13.04 -29.47 13.41
N MET A 202 -12.51 -30.09 12.36
CA MET A 202 -12.22 -29.44 11.09
C MET A 202 -13.48 -28.88 10.43
N ILE A 203 -14.59 -29.63 10.43
CA ILE A 203 -15.87 -29.18 9.86
C ILE A 203 -16.42 -27.97 10.64
N ARG A 204 -16.33 -27.96 11.97
CA ARG A 204 -16.75 -26.81 12.79
C ARG A 204 -15.89 -25.57 12.50
N ALA A 205 -14.57 -25.75 12.41
CA ALA A 205 -13.65 -24.65 12.07
C ALA A 205 -13.92 -24.09 10.68
N ALA A 206 -14.17 -24.96 9.68
CA ALA A 206 -14.51 -24.54 8.32
C ALA A 206 -15.83 -23.75 8.28
N ARG A 207 -16.87 -24.20 9.00
CA ARG A 207 -18.15 -23.48 9.11
C ARG A 207 -17.98 -22.12 9.78
N ALA A 208 -17.19 -22.03 10.85
CA ALA A 208 -16.87 -20.77 11.51
C ALA A 208 -16.16 -19.80 10.56
N ALA A 209 -15.16 -20.27 9.81
CA ALA A 209 -14.44 -19.47 8.83
C ALA A 209 -15.35 -18.95 7.71
N ILE A 210 -16.28 -19.78 7.20
CA ILE A 210 -17.27 -19.37 6.20
C ILE A 210 -18.19 -18.27 6.76
N SER A 211 -18.63 -18.42 8.02
CA SER A 211 -19.51 -17.42 8.67
C SER A 211 -18.80 -16.08 8.90
N GLU A 212 -17.53 -16.09 9.30
CA GLU A 212 -16.75 -14.85 9.49
C GLU A 212 -16.42 -14.19 8.14
N LYS A 213 -16.15 -14.97 7.09
CA LYS A 213 -16.03 -14.44 5.72
C LYS A 213 -17.31 -13.72 5.29
N ALA A 214 -18.48 -14.31 5.51
CA ALA A 214 -19.75 -13.67 5.18
C ALA A 214 -19.95 -12.35 5.96
N ARG A 215 -19.54 -12.31 7.23
CA ARG A 215 -19.57 -11.08 8.05
C ARG A 215 -18.63 -10.00 7.52
N ILE A 216 -17.43 -10.38 7.08
CA ILE A 216 -16.47 -9.46 6.44
C ILE A 216 -17.05 -8.92 5.13
N ASP A 217 -17.62 -9.78 4.29
CA ASP A 217 -18.25 -9.39 3.03
C ASP A 217 -19.40 -8.40 3.28
N GLN A 218 -20.24 -8.62 4.30
CA GLN A 218 -21.29 -7.68 4.71
C GLN A 218 -20.74 -6.33 5.17
N ARG A 219 -19.66 -6.31 5.96
CA ARG A 219 -18.99 -5.06 6.38
C ARG A 219 -18.42 -4.30 5.19
N LEU A 220 -17.84 -5.00 4.22
CA LEU A 220 -17.34 -4.39 2.99
C LEU A 220 -18.47 -3.79 2.16
N LEU A 221 -19.61 -4.48 2.03
CA LEU A 221 -20.79 -3.95 1.36
C LEU A 221 -21.30 -2.67 2.02
N VAL A 222 -21.38 -2.63 3.36
CA VAL A 222 -21.77 -1.41 4.09
C VAL A 222 -20.77 -0.26 3.85
N ARG A 223 -19.46 -0.53 3.83
CA ARG A 223 -18.44 0.47 3.52
C ARG A 223 -18.57 1.00 2.09
N VAL A 224 -18.80 0.12 1.11
CA VAL A 224 -19.00 0.51 -0.29
C VAL A 224 -20.25 1.38 -0.43
N LYS A 225 -21.36 1.02 0.23
CA LYS A 225 -22.60 1.80 0.26
C LYS A 225 -22.37 3.20 0.85
N ARG A 226 -21.76 3.28 2.04
CA ARG A 226 -21.41 4.57 2.67
C ARG A 226 -20.48 5.42 1.81
N ALA A 227 -19.51 4.81 1.15
CA ALA A 227 -18.60 5.53 0.26
C ALA A 227 -19.27 5.98 -1.05
N ALA A 228 -20.34 5.30 -1.50
CA ALA A 228 -21.17 5.76 -2.61
C ALA A 228 -22.05 6.94 -2.18
N GLU A 229 -22.70 6.85 -1.02
CA GLU A 229 -23.50 7.93 -0.43
C GLU A 229 -22.65 9.19 -0.13
N ALA A 230 -21.41 9.03 0.32
CA ALA A 230 -20.50 10.15 0.52
C ALA A 230 -20.07 10.80 -0.80
N ALA A 231 -19.91 10.01 -1.88
CA ALA A 231 -19.60 10.54 -3.20
C ALA A 231 -20.78 11.35 -3.76
N THR A 232 -22.00 10.81 -3.65
CA THR A 232 -23.20 11.55 -4.11
C THR A 232 -23.42 12.85 -3.32
N ARG A 233 -23.14 12.86 -2.01
CA ARG A 233 -23.16 14.10 -1.21
C ARG A 233 -22.16 15.14 -1.71
N ARG A 234 -20.92 14.73 -2.01
CA ARG A 234 -19.90 15.63 -2.57
C ARG A 234 -20.29 16.17 -3.94
N ASP A 235 -20.89 15.34 -4.80
CA ASP A 235 -21.34 15.79 -6.11
C ASP A 235 -22.49 16.81 -5.99
N VAL A 236 -23.39 16.62 -5.03
CA VAL A 236 -24.47 17.58 -4.73
C VAL A 236 -23.91 18.87 -4.14
N GLU A 237 -22.95 18.80 -3.21
CA GLU A 237 -22.27 19.97 -2.64
C GLU A 237 -21.47 20.73 -3.71
N ALA A 238 -20.77 20.04 -4.61
CA ALA A 238 -20.03 20.64 -5.71
C ALA A 238 -20.96 21.38 -6.68
N LYS A 239 -22.12 20.80 -7.03
CA LYS A 239 -23.13 21.46 -7.86
C LYS A 239 -23.69 22.72 -7.20
N LYS A 240 -23.98 22.66 -5.90
CA LYS A 240 -24.43 23.84 -5.13
C LYS A 240 -23.37 24.93 -5.11
N ALA A 241 -22.11 24.58 -4.88
CA ALA A 241 -21.00 25.54 -4.91
C ALA A 241 -20.80 26.15 -6.31
N GLU A 242 -20.97 25.38 -7.38
CA GLU A 242 -20.91 25.89 -8.76
C GLU A 242 -22.06 26.87 -9.05
N GLU A 243 -23.28 26.56 -8.61
CA GLU A 243 -24.43 27.46 -8.74
C GLU A 243 -24.24 28.75 -7.95
N GLU A 244 -23.73 28.67 -6.73
CA GLU A 244 -23.42 29.84 -5.91
C GLU A 244 -22.32 30.71 -6.55
N ALA A 245 -21.24 30.09 -7.06
CA ALA A 245 -20.19 30.79 -7.79
C ALA A 245 -20.72 31.49 -9.05
N LYS A 246 -21.65 30.86 -9.78
CA LYS A 246 -22.33 31.49 -10.93
C LYS A 246 -23.18 32.69 -10.51
N ARG A 247 -23.89 32.61 -9.40
CA ARG A 247 -24.67 33.74 -8.85
C ARG A 247 -23.76 34.90 -8.46
N GLN A 248 -22.70 34.63 -7.72
CA GLN A 248 -21.71 35.64 -7.33
C GLN A 248 -21.04 36.29 -8.55
N ALA A 249 -20.71 35.50 -9.59
CA ALA A 249 -20.13 36.03 -10.84
C ALA A 249 -21.13 36.94 -11.60
N MET A 250 -22.42 36.61 -11.59
CA MET A 250 -23.45 37.45 -12.21
C MET A 250 -23.68 38.75 -11.41
N GLU A 251 -23.65 38.69 -10.08
CA GLU A 251 -23.73 39.87 -9.23
C GLU A 251 -22.51 40.78 -9.40
N ALA A 252 -21.30 40.22 -9.44
CA ALA A 252 -20.07 40.97 -9.71
C ALA A 252 -20.12 41.66 -11.09
N ARG A 253 -20.62 40.99 -12.13
CA ARG A 253 -20.81 41.59 -13.46
C ARG A 253 -21.83 42.73 -13.45
N LYS A 254 -22.91 42.61 -12.68
CA LYS A 254 -23.90 43.69 -12.51
C LYS A 254 -23.27 44.89 -11.80
N ALA A 255 -22.53 44.66 -10.72
CA ALA A 255 -21.83 45.72 -9.98
C ALA A 255 -20.78 46.42 -10.84
N GLU A 256 -20.01 45.68 -11.65
CA GLU A 256 -19.04 46.27 -12.58
C GLU A 256 -19.73 47.11 -13.67
N ALA A 257 -20.85 46.64 -14.22
CA ALA A 257 -21.63 47.39 -15.20
C ALA A 257 -22.22 48.68 -14.61
N GLU A 258 -22.71 48.63 -13.37
CA GLU A 258 -23.20 49.82 -12.66
C GLU A 258 -22.06 50.80 -12.36
N ALA A 259 -20.89 50.32 -11.93
CA ALA A 259 -19.72 51.16 -11.72
C ALA A 259 -19.26 51.84 -13.02
N LYS A 260 -19.30 51.13 -14.16
CA LYS A 260 -19.02 51.72 -15.48
C LYS A 260 -20.02 52.80 -15.86
N ARG A 261 -21.31 52.62 -15.59
CA ARG A 261 -22.33 53.65 -15.83
C ARG A 261 -22.07 54.90 -15.00
N LYS A 262 -21.80 54.75 -13.70
CA LYS A 262 -21.46 55.88 -12.81
C LYS A 262 -20.16 56.57 -13.25
N ALA A 263 -19.16 55.82 -13.71
CA ALA A 263 -17.92 56.37 -14.25
C ALA A 263 -18.15 57.15 -15.57
N GLU A 264 -19.07 56.69 -16.42
CA GLU A 264 -19.42 57.39 -17.65
C GLU A 264 -20.23 58.67 -17.37
N GLU A 265 -21.17 58.63 -16.41
CA GLU A 265 -21.94 59.78 -15.96
C GLU A 265 -21.03 60.86 -15.35
N THR A 266 -20.09 60.47 -14.50
CA THR A 266 -19.10 61.41 -13.93
C THR A 266 -18.21 62.02 -15.00
N ARG A 267 -17.76 61.24 -16.01
CA ARG A 267 -17.02 61.78 -17.16
C ARG A 267 -17.84 62.77 -17.98
N LYS A 268 -19.13 62.48 -18.25
CA LYS A 268 -20.03 63.41 -18.94
C LYS A 268 -20.25 64.70 -18.15
N ALA A 269 -20.40 64.60 -16.82
CA ALA A 269 -20.52 65.77 -15.94
C ALA A 269 -19.21 66.60 -15.91
N GLU A 270 -18.05 65.96 -15.91
CA GLU A 270 -16.76 66.66 -15.99
C GLU A 270 -16.56 67.35 -17.35
N GLU A 271 -16.94 66.69 -18.44
CA GLU A 271 -16.85 67.27 -19.79
C GLU A 271 -17.78 68.49 -19.95
N THR A 272 -19.02 68.42 -19.45
CA THR A 272 -19.93 69.58 -19.47
C THR A 272 -19.42 70.72 -18.60
N ALA A 273 -18.87 70.42 -17.42
CA ALA A 273 -18.22 71.43 -16.57
C ALA A 273 -17.01 72.08 -17.25
N ARG A 274 -16.21 71.29 -18.00
CA ARG A 274 -15.08 71.81 -18.78
C ARG A 274 -15.54 72.73 -19.91
N ARG A 275 -16.54 72.33 -20.70
CA ARG A 275 -17.11 73.17 -21.77
C ARG A 275 -17.64 74.50 -21.21
N ALA A 276 -18.36 74.46 -20.09
CA ALA A 276 -18.86 75.68 -19.43
C ALA A 276 -17.72 76.61 -18.94
N ARG A 277 -16.59 76.05 -18.49
CA ARG A 277 -15.39 76.85 -18.14
C ARG A 277 -14.72 77.46 -19.36
N GLU A 278 -14.59 76.70 -20.45
CA GLU A 278 -14.02 77.19 -21.71
C GLU A 278 -14.88 78.32 -22.31
N GLU A 279 -16.21 78.19 -22.30
CA GLU A 279 -17.12 79.26 -22.73
C GLU A 279 -17.00 80.52 -21.86
N LYS A 280 -16.96 80.37 -20.53
CA LYS A 280 -16.74 81.50 -19.61
C LYS A 280 -15.40 82.20 -19.88
N ALA A 281 -14.34 81.44 -20.10
CA ALA A 281 -13.02 81.99 -20.41
C ALA A 281 -13.01 82.74 -21.76
N LEU A 282 -13.75 82.27 -22.76
CA LEU A 282 -13.92 82.97 -24.04
C LEU A 282 -14.70 84.28 -23.87
N GLN A 283 -15.77 84.29 -23.07
CA GLN A 283 -16.52 85.52 -22.76
C GLN A 283 -15.66 86.54 -21.99
N GLU A 284 -14.84 86.08 -21.04
CA GLU A 284 -13.92 86.95 -20.29
C GLU A 284 -12.84 87.53 -21.20
N LYS A 285 -12.25 86.73 -22.09
CA LYS A 285 -11.30 87.22 -23.11
C LYS A 285 -11.95 88.26 -24.04
N ALA A 286 -13.19 88.05 -24.46
CA ALA A 286 -13.92 89.03 -25.27
C ALA A 286 -14.16 90.35 -24.52
N ARG A 287 -14.35 90.32 -23.20
CA ARG A 287 -14.45 91.53 -22.37
C ARG A 287 -13.10 92.26 -22.23
N LEU A 288 -12.00 91.53 -22.14
CA LEU A 288 -10.65 92.10 -22.01
C LEU A 288 -10.11 92.70 -23.32
N THR A 289 -10.64 92.34 -24.50
CA THR A 289 -10.26 92.95 -25.78
C THR A 289 -10.82 94.36 -26.05
N VAL A 290 -11.61 94.95 -25.14
CA VAL A 290 -12.17 96.31 -25.29
C VAL A 290 -11.39 97.38 -24.50
N GLN A 291 -10.41 97.01 -23.67
CA GLN A 291 -9.61 98.00 -22.93
C GLN A 291 -8.11 97.71 -23.00
N LYS A 292 -7.43 98.34 -23.98
CA LYS A 292 -6.04 98.77 -23.82
C LYS A 292 -5.65 99.91 -24.77
N PRO A 293 -5.26 101.08 -24.24
CA PRO A 293 -4.20 101.89 -24.82
C PRO A 293 -2.85 101.60 -24.11
N ALA A 294 -1.83 101.40 -24.96
CA ALA A 294 -0.45 101.89 -24.93
C ALA A 294 0.43 101.98 -23.63
N GLU A 295 1.70 101.58 -23.81
CA GLU A 295 2.94 101.98 -23.08
C GLU A 295 3.18 101.44 -21.65
N LYS A 296 4.38 101.14 -21.13
CA LYS A 296 5.81 101.07 -21.54
C LYS A 296 6.54 100.22 -20.45
N PRO A 297 7.77 99.72 -20.67
CA PRO A 297 8.44 98.79 -19.77
C PRO A 297 9.33 99.50 -18.73
N LYS A 298 9.43 98.94 -17.51
CA LYS A 298 10.55 99.20 -16.59
C LYS A 298 10.94 97.95 -15.82
N ALA A 299 12.25 97.88 -15.63
CA ALA A 299 13.04 96.80 -15.09
C ALA A 299 12.96 96.68 -13.55
N ASP A 300 13.53 95.56 -13.11
CA ASP A 300 14.34 95.38 -11.91
C ASP A 300 13.75 94.65 -10.67
N VAL A 301 14.29 93.43 -10.48
CA VAL A 301 15.16 93.03 -9.34
C VAL A 301 14.51 92.38 -8.09
N LYS A 302 15.04 91.16 -7.83
CA LYS A 302 15.34 90.45 -6.55
C LYS A 302 14.30 89.52 -5.87
N LYS A 303 14.77 88.26 -5.80
CA LYS A 303 14.97 87.37 -4.63
C LYS A 303 13.84 86.44 -4.14
N ALA A 304 14.26 85.17 -4.13
CA ALA A 304 14.09 84.13 -3.10
C ALA A 304 12.70 83.49 -2.92
N VAL A 305 12.66 82.17 -3.02
CA VAL A 305 12.44 81.23 -1.88
C VAL A 305 12.10 79.83 -2.46
N LEU A 306 12.90 78.84 -2.08
CA LEU A 306 12.64 77.40 -2.22
C LEU A 306 11.39 77.02 -1.39
N PRO A 307 10.61 75.98 -1.76
CA PRO A 307 10.93 74.67 -1.22
C PRO A 307 10.74 73.50 -2.18
N ALA A 308 11.40 72.41 -1.80
CA ALA A 308 11.25 71.06 -2.31
C ALA A 308 9.78 70.59 -2.33
N VAL A 309 9.48 69.63 -3.22
CA VAL A 309 9.00 68.27 -2.92
C VAL A 309 8.33 67.64 -4.15
N ARG A 310 8.68 66.36 -4.35
CA ARG A 310 7.99 65.31 -5.11
C ARG A 310 7.97 65.37 -6.64
N GLY A 311 8.80 64.51 -7.21
CA GLY A 311 8.62 63.99 -8.55
C GLY A 311 7.33 63.19 -8.70
N VAL A 312 6.77 63.27 -9.90
CA VAL A 312 5.86 62.28 -10.48
C VAL A 312 6.20 62.23 -11.97
N SER A 313 6.81 61.12 -12.38
CA SER A 313 6.99 60.74 -13.78
C SER A 313 5.62 60.64 -14.45
N GLN A 314 5.42 61.40 -15.53
CA GLN A 314 4.38 61.10 -16.50
C GLN A 314 4.93 60.23 -17.62
N VAL A 315 4.19 59.15 -17.81
CA VAL A 315 4.22 58.16 -18.87
C VAL A 315 3.86 58.83 -20.20
N ALA A 316 4.66 58.60 -21.23
CA ALA A 316 4.20 58.57 -22.60
C ALA A 316 4.59 57.23 -23.22
N ALA A 317 3.57 56.53 -23.70
CA ALA A 317 3.63 55.19 -24.27
C ALA A 317 4.24 55.18 -25.69
N LEU A 318 4.92 54.11 -26.07
CA LEU A 318 4.44 53.11 -27.05
C LEU A 318 5.55 52.08 -27.40
N HIS A 319 5.11 50.83 -27.49
CA HIS A 319 5.83 49.60 -27.86
C HIS A 319 6.48 49.62 -29.26
N PRO A 320 7.52 48.79 -29.51
CA PRO A 320 7.30 47.42 -30.00
C PRO A 320 8.06 46.31 -29.24
N ALA A 321 7.65 45.08 -29.54
CA ALA A 321 7.91 43.82 -28.85
C ALA A 321 9.36 43.29 -28.91
N PRO A 322 9.74 42.39 -27.97
CA PRO A 322 11.03 41.69 -27.96
C PRO A 322 11.06 40.52 -28.97
N GLN A 323 12.16 40.45 -29.73
CA GLN A 323 12.53 39.28 -30.54
C GLN A 323 12.91 38.10 -29.62
N PRO A 324 12.42 36.88 -29.86
CA PRO A 324 12.93 35.69 -29.18
C PRO A 324 14.26 35.24 -29.79
N ALA A 325 15.25 35.05 -28.92
CA ALA A 325 16.55 34.46 -29.25
C ALA A 325 16.41 33.02 -29.77
N ALA A 326 17.19 32.71 -30.80
CA ALA A 326 17.24 31.40 -31.45
C ALA A 326 17.85 30.31 -30.54
N PRO A 327 17.35 29.07 -30.58
CA PRO A 327 17.98 27.93 -29.91
C PRO A 327 19.17 27.37 -30.73
N PRO A 328 20.20 26.78 -30.08
CA PRO A 328 21.35 26.20 -30.77
C PRO A 328 21.01 24.91 -31.54
N PRO A 329 21.71 24.60 -32.65
CA PRO A 329 21.43 23.45 -33.49
C PRO A 329 21.89 22.12 -32.85
N ALA A 330 21.01 21.12 -32.91
CA ALA A 330 21.30 19.75 -32.50
C ALA A 330 22.23 19.03 -33.50
N PRO A 331 23.07 18.07 -33.05
CA PRO A 331 24.01 17.36 -33.91
C PRO A 331 23.30 16.36 -34.84
N ARG A 332 23.75 16.33 -36.10
CA ARG A 332 23.35 15.36 -37.13
C ARG A 332 23.96 14.00 -36.82
N ILE A 333 23.13 13.01 -36.53
CA ILE A 333 23.52 11.61 -36.44
C ILE A 333 23.53 11.03 -37.86
N LEU A 334 24.72 10.68 -38.35
CA LEU A 334 24.92 9.88 -39.55
C LEU A 334 24.47 8.45 -39.26
N VAL A 335 23.48 7.97 -40.01
CA VAL A 335 23.08 6.56 -40.07
C VAL A 335 23.78 5.94 -41.25
N THR A 336 24.74 5.05 -41.00
CA THR A 336 25.32 4.15 -42.01
C THR A 336 24.50 2.87 -42.06
N GLU A 337 23.96 2.56 -43.23
CA GLU A 337 23.29 1.29 -43.57
C GLU A 337 24.30 0.13 -43.60
N ALA A 338 23.89 -1.02 -43.07
CA ALA A 338 24.55 -2.30 -43.31
C ALA A 338 23.50 -3.40 -43.62
N PRO A 339 23.76 -4.30 -44.58
CA PRO A 339 22.72 -5.06 -45.27
C PRO A 339 22.25 -6.33 -44.55
N ALA A 340 21.03 -6.72 -44.94
CA ALA A 340 20.23 -7.83 -44.46
C ALA A 340 20.85 -9.21 -44.69
N VAL A 341 20.68 -10.11 -43.72
CA VAL A 341 20.90 -11.55 -43.88
C VAL A 341 19.55 -12.27 -43.95
N VAL A 342 19.43 -13.07 -45.00
CA VAL A 342 18.27 -13.81 -45.49
C VAL A 342 17.88 -14.93 -44.54
N ARG A 343 16.57 -15.10 -44.34
CA ARG A 343 15.93 -16.18 -43.58
C ARG A 343 15.91 -17.49 -44.38
N SER A 344 15.99 -18.61 -43.66
CA SER A 344 15.58 -19.93 -44.13
C SER A 344 14.21 -20.29 -43.54
N THR A 345 13.29 -20.63 -44.44
CA THR A 345 11.91 -21.11 -44.28
C THR A 345 11.87 -22.62 -44.12
N GLU A 346 11.00 -23.19 -43.25
CA GLU A 346 10.13 -24.37 -43.52
C GLU A 346 9.30 -24.85 -42.29
N PRO A 347 8.32 -25.78 -42.38
CA PRO A 347 6.92 -25.37 -42.36
C PRO A 347 6.02 -26.01 -41.29
N GLU A 348 4.90 -25.32 -41.16
CA GLU A 348 3.53 -25.68 -40.78
C GLU A 348 3.11 -27.17 -40.79
N LEU A 349 2.47 -27.59 -39.69
CA LEU A 349 1.46 -28.66 -39.69
C LEU A 349 0.20 -28.18 -38.98
N ALA A 350 -0.86 -28.13 -39.79
CA ALA A 350 -2.22 -27.84 -39.41
C ALA A 350 -2.81 -28.94 -38.52
N ASN A 351 -3.74 -28.57 -37.64
CA ASN A 351 -4.95 -29.36 -37.48
C ASN A 351 -6.12 -28.51 -36.99
N ALA A 352 -7.19 -28.59 -37.78
CA ALA A 352 -8.48 -27.97 -37.60
C ALA A 352 -9.28 -28.67 -36.50
N GLN A 353 -10.07 -27.92 -35.73
CA GLN A 353 -11.37 -28.43 -35.30
C GLN A 353 -12.37 -27.33 -34.94
N THR A 354 -13.62 -27.74 -35.03
CA THR A 354 -14.75 -27.03 -35.61
C THR A 354 -15.80 -26.66 -34.57
N SER A 355 -16.54 -25.60 -34.89
CA SER A 355 -17.98 -25.42 -34.64
C SER A 355 -18.50 -25.26 -33.21
N GLY A 356 -19.37 -24.25 -33.05
CA GLY A 356 -20.17 -24.05 -31.86
C GLY A 356 -20.89 -22.70 -31.87
N ARG A 357 -21.85 -22.55 -32.80
CA ARG A 357 -22.81 -21.43 -32.85
C ARG A 357 -23.57 -21.30 -31.52
N GLY A 358 -23.87 -20.05 -31.18
CA GLY A 358 -24.69 -19.64 -30.04
C GLY A 358 -24.04 -18.39 -29.44
N GLY A 359 -24.25 -17.18 -29.98
CA GLY A 359 -25.54 -16.52 -29.95
C GLY A 359 -25.92 -16.29 -28.49
N TRP A 360 -25.84 -15.04 -28.01
CA TRP A 360 -26.71 -14.40 -27.00
C TRP A 360 -26.14 -13.01 -26.66
N LYS A 361 -26.71 -12.01 -27.34
CA LYS A 361 -27.19 -10.72 -26.81
C LYS A 361 -26.35 -9.99 -25.73
N SER A 362 -25.80 -8.84 -26.15
CA SER A 362 -25.79 -7.57 -25.42
C SER A 362 -25.61 -7.59 -23.89
N VAL A 363 -24.37 -7.66 -23.41
CA VAL A 363 -24.08 -7.27 -22.02
C VAL A 363 -23.68 -5.80 -22.02
N ARG A 364 -24.65 -4.96 -21.65
CA ARG A 364 -24.44 -3.55 -21.26
C ARG A 364 -23.30 -3.53 -20.22
N ARG A 365 -22.27 -2.73 -20.45
CA ARG A 365 -21.20 -2.53 -19.46
C ARG A 365 -21.84 -1.97 -18.19
N ASP A 366 -21.81 -2.76 -17.12
CA ASP A 366 -22.23 -2.29 -15.80
C ASP A 366 -21.37 -1.10 -15.36
N PRO A 367 -21.94 0.10 -15.18
CA PRO A 367 -21.19 1.28 -14.73
C PRO A 367 -20.55 1.08 -13.34
N GLY A 368 -21.07 0.14 -12.54
CA GLY A 368 -20.48 -0.21 -11.24
C GLY A 368 -19.06 -0.78 -11.33
N ARG A 369 -18.73 -1.48 -12.42
CA ARG A 369 -17.39 -2.08 -12.59
C ARG A 369 -16.33 -1.04 -12.97
N VAL A 370 -16.75 0.04 -13.64
CA VAL A 370 -15.89 1.17 -14.01
C VAL A 370 -15.55 2.02 -12.78
N LEU A 371 -16.52 2.24 -11.88
CA LEU A 371 -16.27 2.96 -10.61
C LEU A 371 -15.40 2.17 -9.62
N ALA A 372 -15.51 0.84 -9.60
CA ALA A 372 -14.68 -0.01 -8.74
C ALA A 372 -13.19 0.02 -9.14
N GLN A 373 -12.88 0.07 -10.44
CA GLN A 373 -11.50 0.21 -10.93
C GLN A 373 -10.89 1.60 -10.68
N ALA A 374 -11.72 2.66 -10.61
CA ALA A 374 -11.25 3.99 -10.24
C ALA A 374 -10.86 4.08 -8.74
N LYS A 375 -11.58 3.38 -7.85
CA LYS A 375 -11.28 3.36 -6.40
C LYS A 375 -10.00 2.59 -6.04
N ALA A 376 -9.65 1.53 -6.78
CA ALA A 376 -8.47 0.72 -6.48
C ALA A 376 -7.12 1.41 -6.77
N LYS A 377 -7.12 2.56 -7.48
CA LYS A 377 -5.91 3.35 -7.79
C LYS A 377 -5.69 4.54 -6.85
N ALA A 378 -6.59 4.80 -5.91
CA ALA A 378 -6.37 5.83 -4.89
C ALA A 378 -5.32 5.31 -3.89
N LYS A 379 -4.15 5.96 -3.84
CA LYS A 379 -3.14 5.76 -2.79
C LYS A 379 -3.84 5.88 -1.42
N PRO A 380 -3.52 5.04 -0.41
CA PRO A 380 -4.05 5.20 0.94
C PRO A 380 -3.58 6.58 1.43
N ALA A 381 -4.50 7.55 1.39
CA ALA A 381 -4.17 8.96 1.53
C ALA A 381 -3.96 9.36 2.99
N ASN A 382 -4.19 8.45 3.95
CA ASN A 382 -4.19 8.82 5.35
C ASN A 382 -3.42 7.83 6.24
N ARG A 383 -2.52 8.38 7.06
CA ARG A 383 -1.70 7.65 8.03
C ARG A 383 -2.56 6.90 9.05
N ALA A 384 -3.75 7.41 9.35
CA ALA A 384 -4.73 6.76 10.21
C ALA A 384 -5.22 5.42 9.64
N ASP A 385 -5.54 5.37 8.34
CA ASP A 385 -6.00 4.13 7.69
C ASP A 385 -4.90 3.05 7.69
N ALA A 386 -3.63 3.45 7.59
CA ALA A 386 -2.50 2.52 7.67
C ALA A 386 -2.32 1.96 9.09
N ILE A 387 -2.58 2.76 10.14
CA ILE A 387 -2.52 2.32 11.54
C ILE A 387 -3.68 1.36 11.84
N ASP A 388 -4.90 1.67 11.38
CA ASP A 388 -6.07 0.81 11.56
C ASP A 388 -5.89 -0.53 10.83
N LEU A 389 -5.29 -0.51 9.64
CA LEU A 389 -5.02 -1.73 8.86
C LEU A 389 -3.92 -2.58 9.52
N ALA A 390 -2.90 -1.95 10.12
CA ALA A 390 -1.87 -2.63 10.90
C ALA A 390 -2.44 -3.27 12.18
N GLN A 391 -3.28 -2.54 12.93
CA GLN A 391 -3.94 -3.06 14.12
C GLN A 391 -4.91 -4.21 13.78
N ALA A 392 -5.66 -4.09 12.70
CA ALA A 392 -6.55 -5.16 12.23
C ALA A 392 -5.78 -6.41 11.80
N ALA A 393 -4.62 -6.24 11.15
CA ALA A 393 -3.74 -7.36 10.79
C ALA A 393 -3.18 -8.06 12.04
N GLN A 394 -2.78 -7.31 13.06
CA GLN A 394 -2.25 -7.85 14.31
C GLN A 394 -3.31 -8.63 15.09
N ALA A 395 -4.54 -8.10 15.19
CA ALA A 395 -5.66 -8.81 15.79
C ALA A 395 -6.06 -10.08 15.02
N ALA A 396 -5.91 -10.10 13.69
CA ALA A 396 -6.15 -11.29 12.88
C ALA A 396 -5.07 -12.36 13.10
N ILE A 397 -3.81 -11.97 13.28
CA ILE A 397 -2.71 -12.89 13.63
C ILE A 397 -2.95 -13.48 15.02
N GLU A 398 -3.35 -12.68 16.01
CA GLU A 398 -3.65 -13.16 17.36
C GLU A 398 -4.82 -14.14 17.38
N ARG A 399 -5.89 -13.87 16.61
CA ARG A 399 -7.00 -14.81 16.45
C ARG A 399 -6.60 -16.09 15.73
N PHE A 400 -5.77 -15.98 14.69
CA PHE A 400 -5.24 -17.14 13.97
C PHE A 400 -4.41 -18.05 14.89
N ILE A 401 -3.59 -17.45 15.76
CA ILE A 401 -2.81 -18.19 16.78
C ILE A 401 -3.75 -18.85 17.80
N ALA A 402 -4.80 -18.15 18.24
CA ALA A 402 -5.78 -18.69 19.18
C ALA A 402 -6.64 -19.83 18.59
N GLU A 403 -7.07 -19.72 17.33
CA GLU A 403 -7.93 -20.70 16.65
C GLU A 403 -7.17 -21.95 16.17
N ARG A 404 -5.90 -21.83 15.80
CA ARG A 404 -5.06 -22.98 15.40
C ARG A 404 -4.68 -23.89 16.56
N GLY A 405 -5.08 -23.58 17.79
CA GLY A 405 -4.67 -24.37 18.95
C GLY A 405 -3.16 -24.47 19.05
N VAL A 406 -2.41 -23.44 18.60
CA VAL A 406 -1.04 -23.22 19.08
C VAL A 406 -1.22 -22.74 20.51
N THR A 407 -1.55 -23.70 21.36
CA THR A 407 -1.74 -23.50 22.77
C THR A 407 -0.39 -23.02 23.30
N LYS A 408 -0.30 -21.73 23.62
CA LYS A 408 0.77 -21.13 24.42
C LYS A 408 0.79 -21.70 25.86
N THR A 409 0.28 -22.91 26.08
CA THR A 409 -0.07 -23.40 27.42
C THR A 409 1.03 -24.19 28.10
N GLU A 410 2.14 -24.50 27.44
CA GLU A 410 3.30 -25.13 28.11
C GLU A 410 4.59 -24.32 27.95
N SER A 411 4.70 -23.51 26.89
CA SER A 411 5.85 -22.62 26.70
C SER A 411 5.87 -21.41 27.64
N SER A 412 4.79 -21.12 28.38
CA SER A 412 4.72 -19.96 29.29
C SER A 412 5.78 -20.04 30.40
N GLY A 413 6.06 -21.24 30.94
CA GLY A 413 7.08 -21.41 31.98
C GLY A 413 8.49 -21.21 31.44
N ILE A 414 8.83 -21.91 30.36
CA ILE A 414 10.16 -21.87 29.74
C ILE A 414 10.45 -20.48 29.15
N GLN A 415 9.47 -19.84 28.52
CA GLN A 415 9.65 -18.50 27.97
C GLN A 415 9.88 -17.46 29.08
N ALA A 416 9.29 -17.64 30.26
CA ALA A 416 9.60 -16.81 31.43
C ALA A 416 11.03 -17.03 31.93
N VAL A 417 11.52 -18.27 31.96
CA VAL A 417 12.94 -18.59 32.28
C VAL A 417 13.87 -17.91 31.30
N ILE A 418 13.62 -18.07 30.00
CA ILE A 418 14.44 -17.50 28.92
C ILE A 418 14.45 -15.97 29.02
N SER A 419 13.29 -15.35 29.23
CA SER A 419 13.19 -13.89 29.36
C SER A 419 13.96 -13.36 30.56
N ARG A 420 13.96 -14.09 31.69
CA ARG A 420 14.73 -13.71 32.88
C ARG A 420 16.23 -13.92 32.72
N LEU A 421 16.64 -15.00 32.05
CA LEU A 421 18.04 -15.23 31.66
C LEU A 421 18.53 -14.10 30.74
N GLN A 422 17.76 -13.74 29.72
CA GLN A 422 18.08 -12.64 28.82
C GLN A 422 18.13 -11.29 29.54
N ALA A 423 17.22 -11.03 30.49
CA ALA A 423 17.25 -9.82 31.32
C ALA A 423 18.50 -9.73 32.22
N ARG A 424 19.13 -10.87 32.55
CA ARG A 424 20.40 -10.95 33.27
C ARG A 424 21.63 -10.90 32.35
N GLY A 425 21.43 -10.77 31.04
CA GLY A 425 22.51 -10.63 30.05
C GLY A 425 22.93 -11.93 29.37
N TYR A 426 22.25 -13.05 29.62
CA TYR A 426 22.55 -14.33 28.97
C TYR A 426 21.94 -14.38 27.55
N ILE A 427 22.71 -14.89 26.58
CA ILE A 427 22.22 -15.17 25.22
C ILE A 427 21.76 -16.63 25.20
N VAL A 428 20.45 -16.85 25.09
CA VAL A 428 19.85 -18.19 25.02
C VAL A 428 19.35 -18.46 23.61
N VAL A 429 19.87 -19.51 22.97
CA VAL A 429 19.51 -19.95 21.61
C VAL A 429 18.97 -21.38 21.68
N ARG A 430 17.92 -21.69 20.92
CA ARG A 430 17.38 -23.05 20.79
C ARG A 430 17.99 -23.70 19.55
N ASP A 431 18.64 -24.84 19.74
CA ASP A 431 19.17 -25.70 18.68
C ASP A 431 18.27 -26.95 18.53
N GLU A 432 18.53 -27.77 17.51
CA GLU A 432 17.80 -29.03 17.28
C GLU A 432 17.94 -30.04 18.43
N SER A 433 19.05 -29.97 19.18
CA SER A 433 19.38 -30.88 20.28
C SER A 433 19.16 -30.32 21.68
N GLY A 434 18.68 -29.07 21.82
CA GLY A 434 18.46 -28.44 23.12
C GLY A 434 18.65 -26.93 23.13
N TRP A 435 19.20 -26.39 24.22
CA TRP A 435 19.45 -24.97 24.43
C TRP A 435 20.94 -24.69 24.56
N THR A 436 21.41 -23.59 23.96
CA THR A 436 22.78 -23.10 24.08
C THR A 436 22.76 -21.73 24.75
N ILE A 437 23.47 -21.59 25.87
CA ILE A 437 23.55 -20.37 26.68
C ILE A 437 24.99 -19.80 26.60
N ASP A 438 25.11 -18.55 26.17
CA ASP A 438 26.38 -17.81 26.00
C ASP A 438 27.44 -18.55 25.16
N GLN A 439 27.00 -19.43 24.24
CA GLN A 439 27.86 -20.31 23.42
C GLN A 439 28.74 -21.28 24.23
N ARG A 440 28.59 -21.35 25.56
CA ARG A 440 29.45 -22.14 26.46
C ARG A 440 28.72 -23.27 27.14
N HIS A 441 27.43 -23.09 27.45
CA HIS A 441 26.64 -24.09 28.15
C HIS A 441 25.59 -24.67 27.20
N ARG A 442 25.67 -25.99 26.97
CA ARG A 442 24.63 -26.74 26.25
C ARG A 442 23.77 -27.50 27.24
N VAL A 443 22.47 -27.45 27.01
CA VAL A 443 21.43 -27.92 27.92
C VAL A 443 20.46 -28.77 27.11
N GLY A 444 20.33 -30.06 27.42
CA GLY A 444 19.65 -31.02 26.53
C GLY A 444 18.13 -31.00 26.63
N ASN A 445 17.59 -30.58 27.77
CA ASN A 445 16.16 -30.59 28.04
C ASN A 445 15.72 -29.33 28.82
N GLU A 446 14.41 -29.14 28.95
CA GLU A 446 13.82 -27.97 29.61
C GLU A 446 14.09 -27.96 31.12
N SER A 447 14.14 -29.14 31.76
CA SER A 447 14.44 -29.29 33.18
C SER A 447 15.85 -28.81 33.53
N GLU A 448 16.83 -29.13 32.71
CA GLU A 448 18.22 -28.68 32.86
C GLU A 448 18.34 -27.16 32.61
N LEU A 449 17.52 -26.58 31.73
CA LEU A 449 17.47 -25.13 31.52
C LEU A 449 16.93 -24.41 32.77
N VAL A 450 15.90 -24.98 33.40
CA VAL A 450 15.37 -24.50 34.68
C VAL A 450 16.42 -24.64 35.79
N ALA A 451 17.09 -25.80 35.89
CA ALA A 451 18.15 -26.03 36.87
C ALA A 451 19.33 -25.05 36.68
N PHE A 452 19.70 -24.74 35.43
CA PHE A 452 20.71 -23.73 35.13
C PHE A 452 20.27 -22.33 35.60
N ALA A 453 19.02 -21.96 35.35
CA ALA A 453 18.47 -20.68 35.80
C ALA A 453 18.44 -20.59 37.35
N GLU A 454 18.04 -21.67 38.03
CA GLU A 454 18.04 -21.77 39.49
C GLU A 454 19.46 -21.68 40.07
N ALA A 455 20.44 -22.37 39.48
CA ALA A 455 21.85 -22.27 39.86
C ALA A 455 22.42 -20.84 39.71
N ARG A 456 21.80 -20.00 38.86
CA ARG A 456 22.11 -18.58 38.70
C ARG A 456 21.24 -17.64 39.55
N GLY A 457 20.43 -18.19 40.46
CA GLY A 457 19.57 -17.42 41.36
C GLY A 457 18.31 -16.86 40.70
N ILE A 458 17.87 -17.44 39.57
CA ILE A 458 16.66 -17.04 38.85
C ILE A 458 15.54 -18.04 39.21
N ALA A 459 14.95 -17.89 40.39
CA ALA A 459 13.87 -18.76 40.86
C ALA A 459 12.54 -18.43 40.15
N LEU A 460 11.85 -19.45 39.60
CA LEU A 460 10.57 -19.28 38.91
C LEU A 460 9.38 -19.00 39.84
N SER A 461 9.49 -19.32 41.13
CA SER A 461 8.34 -19.41 42.05
C SER A 461 7.84 -18.09 42.67
N ALA A 462 8.45 -16.94 42.40
CA ALA A 462 8.17 -15.71 43.17
C ALA A 462 7.11 -14.76 42.58
N ALA A 463 6.25 -15.20 41.64
CA ALA A 463 5.17 -14.35 41.14
C ALA A 463 3.91 -15.19 40.86
N ALA A 464 3.20 -15.55 41.93
CA ALA A 464 1.77 -15.82 41.90
C ALA A 464 1.04 -14.61 42.50
#